data_AF-A0A327JTC6-F1
#
_entry.id   AF-A0A327JTC6-F1
#
_cell.length_a   1.000
_cell.length_b   1.000
_cell.length_c   1.000
_cell.angle_alpha   90.00
_cell.angle_beta   90.00
_cell.angle_gamma   90.00
#
_symmetry.space_group_name_H-M   'P 1'
#
loop_
_entity.id
_entity.type
_entity.pdbx_description
1 polymer ?
#
loop_
_entity_poly.entity_id
_entity_poly.type
_entity_poly.pdbx_seq_one_letter_code
_entity_poly.pdbx_strand_id
1 'polypeptide(L)'
;MSQTSQPATDFNTHHETYERFMSLIKVSVANIFSILVALVLFAFGGSWSVWTGSLIVFLAIVTALIGLFAGPRGWIPGGLVFVLGVAFVVLTVA
;
A
#
# COMPACT_ATOMS: atom_id res chain seq x y z
N MET A 1 6.55 -45.46 -17.77
CA MET A 1 6.82 -44.87 -16.45
C MET A 1 7.77 -43.69 -16.64
N SER A 2 7.27 -42.45 -16.67
CA SER A 2 8.12 -41.26 -16.57
C SER A 2 7.84 -40.64 -15.21
N GLN A 3 8.56 -41.12 -14.19
CA GLN A 3 8.71 -40.33 -12.96
C GLN A 3 9.60 -39.13 -13.32
N THR A 4 9.00 -38.14 -13.97
CA THR A 4 9.56 -36.79 -14.04
C THR A 4 9.55 -36.27 -12.61
N SER A 5 10.64 -36.52 -11.90
CA SER A 5 10.96 -35.82 -10.67
C SER A 5 10.92 -34.33 -11.05
N GLN A 6 9.81 -33.65 -10.75
CA GLN A 6 9.69 -32.21 -10.96
C GLN A 6 10.91 -31.58 -10.28
N PRO A 7 11.78 -30.87 -11.01
CA PRO A 7 13.01 -30.38 -10.43
C PRO A 7 12.64 -29.47 -9.26
N ALA A 8 13.06 -29.81 -8.03
CA ALA A 8 12.79 -29.00 -6.84
C ALA A 8 13.26 -27.53 -7.00
N THR A 9 14.17 -27.28 -7.95
CA THR A 9 14.64 -25.97 -8.42
C THR A 9 13.53 -25.09 -9.02
N ASP A 10 12.50 -25.68 -9.64
CA ASP A 10 11.38 -24.95 -10.25
C ASP A 10 10.41 -24.41 -9.18
N PHE A 11 10.15 -25.22 -8.15
CA PHE A 11 9.29 -24.85 -7.03
C PHE A 11 9.84 -23.67 -6.23
N ASN A 12 11.14 -23.64 -5.94
CA ASN A 12 11.76 -22.53 -5.20
C ASN A 12 11.67 -21.20 -5.96
N THR A 13 11.87 -21.22 -7.27
CA THR A 13 11.81 -20.01 -8.11
C THR A 13 10.38 -19.47 -8.21
N HIS A 14 9.39 -20.36 -8.31
CA HIS A 14 7.98 -19.99 -8.25
C HIS A 14 7.58 -19.43 -6.88
N HIS A 15 8.07 -20.03 -5.80
CA HIS A 15 7.78 -19.55 -4.45
C HIS A 15 8.34 -18.14 -4.20
N GLU A 16 9.57 -17.86 -4.64
CA GLU A 16 10.17 -16.54 -4.50
C GLU A 16 9.41 -15.46 -5.30
N THR A 17 8.98 -15.80 -6.52
CA THR A 17 8.19 -14.89 -7.36
C THR A 17 6.83 -14.60 -6.72
N TYR A 18 6.20 -15.62 -6.15
CA TYR A 18 4.92 -15.49 -5.43
C TYR A 18 5.05 -14.57 -4.21
N GLU A 19 6.10 -14.72 -3.40
CA GLU A 19 6.32 -13.85 -2.23
C GLU A 19 6.55 -12.38 -2.62
N ARG A 20 7.28 -12.13 -3.71
CA ARG A 20 7.47 -10.78 -4.26
C ARG A 20 6.15 -10.19 -4.76
N PHE A 21 5.35 -10.98 -5.48
CA PHE A 21 4.03 -10.57 -5.95
C PHE A 21 3.08 -10.25 -4.79
N MET A 22 3.06 -11.10 -3.76
CA MET A 22 2.25 -10.87 -2.56
C MET A 22 2.70 -9.63 -1.78
N SER A 23 4.00 -9.36 -1.68
CA SER A 23 4.51 -8.11 -1.09
C SER A 23 4.03 -6.89 -1.89
N LEU A 24 4.13 -6.91 -3.22
CA LEU A 24 3.67 -5.84 -4.09
C LEU A 24 2.16 -5.58 -3.94
N ILE A 25 1.35 -6.64 -3.88
CA ILE A 25 -0.10 -6.50 -3.64
C ILE A 25 -0.35 -5.83 -2.29
N LYS A 26 0.30 -6.30 -1.20
CA LYS A 26 0.10 -5.73 0.14
C LYS A 26 0.43 -4.24 0.18
N VAL A 27 1.55 -3.84 -0.41
CA VAL A 27 1.96 -2.42 -0.54
C VAL A 27 0.93 -1.64 -1.35
N SER A 28 0.49 -2.18 -2.49
CA SER A 28 -0.45 -1.50 -3.38
C SER A 28 -1.80 -1.28 -2.72
N VAL A 29 -2.35 -2.31 -2.08
CA VAL A 29 -3.63 -2.24 -1.37
C VAL A 29 -3.58 -1.22 -0.24
N ALA A 30 -2.52 -1.23 0.59
CA ALA A 30 -2.37 -0.27 1.68
C ALA A 30 -2.35 1.19 1.18
N ASN A 31 -1.66 1.46 0.07
CA ASN A 31 -1.59 2.81 -0.49
C ASN A 31 -2.89 3.21 -1.23
N ILE A 32 -3.60 2.28 -1.87
CA ILE A 32 -4.90 2.55 -2.50
C ILE A 32 -5.90 3.07 -1.47
N PHE A 33 -5.95 2.49 -0.27
CA PHE A 33 -6.83 3.00 0.79
C PHE A 33 -6.48 4.43 1.20
N SER A 34 -5.20 4.79 1.24
CA SER A 34 -4.77 6.17 1.51
C SER A 34 -5.23 7.14 0.42
N ILE A 35 -5.21 6.71 -0.86
CA ILE A 35 -5.75 7.51 -1.98
C ILE A 35 -7.26 7.70 -1.85
N LEU A 36 -8.01 6.64 -1.51
CA LEU A 36 -9.46 6.75 -1.28
C LEU A 36 -9.78 7.73 -0.16
N VAL A 37 -9.02 7.70 0.93
CA VAL A 37 -9.15 8.64 2.04
C VAL A 37 -8.83 10.08 1.61
N ALA A 38 -7.80 10.29 0.80
CA ALA A 38 -7.50 11.61 0.26
C ALA A 38 -8.64 12.14 -0.64
N LEU A 39 -9.26 11.28 -1.45
CA LEU A 39 -10.44 11.66 -2.25
C LEU A 39 -11.62 12.07 -1.36
N VAL A 40 -11.84 11.37 -0.23
CA VAL A 40 -12.85 11.76 0.76
C VAL A 40 -12.54 13.13 1.37
N LEU A 41 -11.28 13.39 1.74
CA LEU A 41 -10.87 14.71 2.22
C LEU A 41 -11.17 15.80 1.18
N PHE A 42 -10.78 15.60 -0.08
CA PHE A 42 -11.03 16.58 -1.14
C PHE A 42 -12.51 16.83 -1.40
N ALA A 43 -13.35 15.80 -1.32
CA ALA A 43 -14.78 15.92 -1.61
C ALA A 43 -15.60 16.49 -0.44
N PHE A 44 -15.24 16.16 0.80
CA PHE A 44 -16.09 16.41 1.98
C PHE A 44 -15.43 17.25 3.08
N GLY A 45 -14.13 17.48 3.03
CA GLY A 45 -13.44 18.25 4.07
C GLY A 45 -13.57 19.76 3.87
N GLY A 46 -13.56 20.51 4.98
CA GLY A 46 -13.61 21.98 4.99
C GLY A 46 -12.36 22.67 4.41
N SER A 47 -12.16 23.96 4.70
CA SER A 47 -11.15 24.81 4.04
C SER A 47 -9.69 24.30 4.05
N TRP A 48 -9.33 23.40 4.97
CA TRP A 48 -7.99 22.80 5.07
C TRP A 48 -7.82 21.47 4.33
N SER A 49 -8.91 20.93 3.77
CA SER A 49 -8.96 19.58 3.21
C SER A 49 -8.11 19.38 1.97
N VAL A 50 -7.92 20.44 1.17
CA VAL A 50 -7.03 20.42 0.01
C VAL A 50 -5.58 20.22 0.45
N TRP A 51 -5.13 20.91 1.50
CA TRP A 51 -3.77 20.76 2.01
C TRP A 51 -3.53 19.39 2.65
N THR A 52 -4.46 18.94 3.50
CA THR A 52 -4.33 17.64 4.16
C THR A 52 -4.48 16.48 3.18
N GLY A 53 -5.38 16.57 2.21
CA GLY A 53 -5.53 15.58 1.14
C GLY A 53 -4.29 15.50 0.25
N SER A 54 -3.71 16.64 -0.16
CA SER A 54 -2.47 16.64 -0.95
C SER A 54 -1.29 16.06 -0.17
N LEU A 55 -1.20 16.32 1.13
CA LEU A 55 -0.19 15.72 2.00
C LEU A 55 -0.34 14.20 2.08
N ILE A 56 -1.56 13.67 2.22
CA ILE A 56 -1.81 12.23 2.25
C ILE A 56 -1.44 11.57 0.92
N VAL A 57 -1.76 12.20 -0.22
CA VAL A 57 -1.36 11.69 -1.55
C VAL A 57 0.16 11.66 -1.67
N PHE A 58 0.85 12.73 -1.26
CA PHE A 58 2.31 12.78 -1.30
C PHE A 58 2.93 11.67 -0.44
N LEU A 59 2.44 11.50 0.79
CA LEU A 59 2.89 10.44 1.69
C LEU A 59 2.64 9.06 1.09
N ALA A 60 1.47 8.82 0.48
CA ALA A 60 1.12 7.54 -0.15
C ALA A 60 2.08 7.19 -1.31
N ILE A 61 2.52 8.18 -2.09
CA ILE A 61 3.52 7.98 -3.15
C ILE A 61 4.87 7.60 -2.54
N VAL A 62 5.32 8.34 -1.53
CA VAL A 62 6.59 8.07 -0.84
C VAL A 62 6.58 6.68 -0.20
N THR A 63 5.49 6.29 0.47
CA THR A 63 5.37 4.97 1.09
C THR A 63 5.21 3.85 0.08
N ALA A 64 4.60 4.08 -1.08
CA ALA A 64 4.58 3.11 -2.17
C ALA A 64 6.00 2.86 -2.71
N LEU A 65 6.78 3.92 -2.94
CA LEU A 65 8.17 3.81 -3.40
C LEU A 65 9.05 3.07 -2.40
N ILE A 66 8.95 3.41 -1.11
CA ILE A 66 9.69 2.70 -0.05
C ILE A 66 9.22 1.25 0.07
N GLY A 67 7.91 1.01 -0.03
CA GLY A 67 7.30 -0.31 0.08
C GLY A 67 7.78 -1.31 -0.97
N LEU A 68 8.08 -0.84 -2.19
CA LEU A 68 8.61 -1.67 -3.28
C LEU A 68 9.97 -2.31 -2.95
N PHE A 69 10.78 -1.66 -2.11
CA PHE A 69 12.12 -2.14 -1.75
C PHE A 69 12.20 -2.72 -0.33
N ALA A 70 11.16 -2.52 0.50
CA ALA A 70 11.14 -2.91 1.91
C ALA A 70 10.68 -4.37 2.17
N GLY A 71 10.49 -5.16 1.12
CA GLY A 71 10.22 -6.60 1.22
C GLY A 71 8.87 -6.94 1.90
N PRO A 72 8.77 -8.03 2.69
CA PRO A 72 7.48 -8.52 3.23
C PRO A 72 6.75 -7.53 4.15
N ARG A 73 7.47 -6.58 4.75
CA ARG A 73 6.93 -5.57 5.68
C ARG A 73 6.78 -4.19 5.04
N GLY A 74 6.97 -4.07 3.72
CA GLY A 74 6.86 -2.80 3.01
C GLY A 74 5.47 -2.16 3.04
N TRP A 75 4.43 -2.88 3.48
CA TRP A 75 3.07 -2.36 3.62
C TRP A 75 2.87 -1.50 4.87
N ILE A 76 3.71 -1.65 5.91
CA ILE A 76 3.55 -0.96 7.20
C ILE A 76 3.53 0.58 7.05
N PRO A 77 4.45 1.20 6.30
CA PRO A 77 4.44 2.65 6.10
C PRO A 77 3.13 3.14 5.46
N GLY A 78 2.65 2.43 4.42
CA GLY A 78 1.38 2.77 3.77
C GLY A 78 0.18 2.60 4.70
N GLY A 79 0.18 1.56 5.54
CA GLY A 79 -0.84 1.38 6.58
C GLY A 79 -0.86 2.52 7.61
N LEU A 80 0.30 3.05 7.98
CA LEU A 80 0.41 4.17 8.90
C LEU A 80 -0.13 5.47 8.29
N VAL A 81 0.16 5.72 7.00
CA VAL A 81 -0.40 6.87 6.26
C VAL A 81 -1.92 6.75 6.14
N PHE A 82 -2.45 5.54 5.94
CA PHE A 82 -3.90 5.32 5.92
C PHE A 82 -4.56 5.71 7.25
N VAL A 83 -4.02 5.24 8.38
CA VAL A 83 -4.55 5.58 9.71
C VAL A 83 -4.48 7.08 9.97
N LEU A 84 -3.38 7.73 9.58
CA LEU A 84 -3.23 9.19 9.66
C LEU A 84 -4.30 9.90 8.82
N GLY A 85 -4.54 9.44 7.60
CA GLY A 85 -5.57 10.00 6.72
C GLY A 85 -6.97 9.86 7.31
N VAL A 86 -7.30 8.69 7.88
CA VAL A 86 -8.59 8.48 8.55
C VAL A 86 -8.75 9.44 9.73
N ALA A 87 -7.69 9.66 10.52
CA ALA A 87 -7.71 10.65 11.59
C ALA A 87 -7.99 12.06 11.07
N PHE A 88 -7.39 12.46 9.94
CA PHE A 88 -7.71 13.75 9.32
C PHE A 88 -9.14 13.84 8.81
N VAL A 89 -9.71 12.77 8.26
CA VAL A 89 -11.12 12.76 7.86
C VAL A 89 -12.00 13.04 9.06
N VAL A 90 -11.77 12.35 10.18
CA VAL A 90 -12.54 12.55 11.42
C VAL A 90 -12.42 14.00 11.92
N LEU A 91 -11.22 14.60 11.85
CA LEU A 91 -10.99 15.96 12.36
C LEU A 91 -11.48 17.08 11.44
N THR A 92 -11.68 16.81 10.15
CA THR A 92 -11.98 17.85 9.15
C THR A 92 -13.38 17.75 8.54
N VAL A 93 -14.03 16.60 8.70
CA VAL A 93 -15.39 16.33 8.20
C VAL A 93 -16.44 16.29 9.33
N ALA A 94 -16.04 15.98 10.58
CA ALA A 94 -16.93 16.11 11.75
C ALA A 94 -17.11 17.58 12.16
#